data_AF-A0A0R3Q4N7-F1
#
_entry.id   AF-A0A0R3Q4N7-F1
#
_cell.length_a   1.000
_cell.length_b   1.000
_cell.length_c   1.000
_cell.angle_alpha   90.00
_cell.angle_beta   90.00
_cell.angle_gamma   90.00
#
_symmetry.space_group_name_H-M   'P 1'
#
loop_
_entity.id
_entity.type
_entity.pdbx_description
1 polymer ?
#
loop_
_entity_poly.entity_id
_entity_poly.type
_entity_poly.pdbx_seq_one_letter_code
_entity_poly.pdbx_strand_id
1 'polypeptide(L)'
;MCSYSRNCPEDRNHEKDAPISMADELEPLCIPVGLYVKPSARMTVTVCLPPLKQPGQSISNWDLMEKIKKAVSPIELSSIRVMTSTIELVRFEAELPNRKILAKVIKALDGYTLKVMGFFEPLKVRAAEAKSDFPTRHDWDEFFRNSDNMNEREPGERPDTIYLAKMPSNWFKVTFFNL
;
A
#
# COMPACT_ATOMS: atom_id res chain seq x y z
N MET A 1 68.23 12.61 9.82
CA MET A 1 68.08 11.14 9.84
C MET A 1 66.61 10.81 9.83
N CYS A 2 66.22 9.83 9.01
CA CYS A 2 64.95 9.10 9.01
C CYS A 2 64.39 8.90 10.44
N SER A 3 63.07 8.89 10.65
CA SER A 3 62.27 7.72 10.30
C SER A 3 60.79 8.00 10.02
N TYR A 4 60.38 7.48 8.87
CA TYR A 4 59.05 7.07 8.46
C TYR A 4 58.38 6.19 9.53
N SER A 5 57.12 6.48 9.86
CA SER A 5 56.19 5.45 10.35
C SER A 5 54.83 5.68 9.70
N ARG A 6 54.39 4.65 8.96
CA ARG A 6 53.07 4.53 8.35
C ARG A 6 52.04 4.31 9.46
N ASN A 7 50.82 4.80 9.30
CA ASN A 7 49.63 4.08 9.72
C ASN A 7 48.44 4.42 8.83
N CYS A 8 47.61 3.39 8.64
CA CYS A 8 46.62 3.15 7.59
C CYS A 8 45.49 4.19 7.48
N PRO A 9 44.85 4.32 6.30
CA PRO A 9 43.64 5.11 6.14
C PRO A 9 42.47 4.42 6.84
N GLU A 10 41.70 5.21 7.59
CA GLU A 10 40.45 4.82 8.24
C GLU A 10 39.47 4.28 7.20
N ASP A 11 39.17 2.99 7.31
CA ASP A 11 38.04 2.34 6.66
C ASP A 11 36.76 3.07 7.07
N ARG A 12 36.21 3.89 6.14
CA ARG A 12 34.84 4.39 6.28
C ARG A 12 33.89 3.22 6.07
N ASN A 13 33.55 2.62 7.20
CA ASN A 13 32.60 1.54 7.38
C ASN A 13 31.37 1.72 6.48
N HIS A 14 31.22 0.70 5.64
CA HIS A 14 30.06 0.36 4.84
C HIS A 14 29.01 -0.24 5.79
N GLU A 15 28.34 0.58 6.59
CA GLU A 15 27.33 0.04 7.51
C GLU A 15 26.24 1.06 7.81
N LYS A 16 25.23 1.14 6.93
CA LYS A 16 23.88 1.61 7.26
C LYS A 16 22.82 0.95 6.38
N ASP A 17 22.75 -0.38 6.43
CA ASP A 17 21.50 -1.10 6.17
C ASP A 17 21.17 -1.89 7.44
N ALA A 18 20.90 -1.15 8.52
CA ALA A 18 20.28 -1.75 9.69
C ALA A 18 18.87 -2.20 9.28
N PRO A 19 18.45 -3.44 9.61
CA PRO A 19 17.10 -3.88 9.34
C PRO A 19 16.14 -2.96 10.08
N ILE A 20 15.26 -2.29 9.34
CA ILE A 20 14.18 -1.49 9.92
C ILE A 20 13.40 -2.45 10.82
N SER A 21 13.51 -2.28 12.14
CA SER A 21 12.79 -3.12 13.08
C SER A 21 11.29 -2.93 12.85
N MET A 22 10.51 -4.01 12.86
CA MET A 22 9.05 -3.96 12.62
C MET A 22 8.28 -2.98 13.53
N ALA A 23 8.89 -2.51 14.62
CA ALA A 23 8.31 -1.53 15.53
C ALA A 23 8.21 -0.12 14.94
N ASP A 24 9.05 0.24 13.96
CA ASP A 24 9.09 1.60 13.37
C ASP A 24 8.01 1.80 12.28
N GLU A 25 7.25 0.74 11.95
CA GLU A 25 6.15 0.75 10.98
C GLU A 25 4.76 0.72 11.63
N LEU A 26 4.65 0.74 12.95
CA LEU A 26 3.38 0.56 13.68
C LEU A 26 2.92 1.84 14.35
N GLU A 27 1.63 2.15 14.26
CA GLU A 27 1.01 3.30 14.92
C GLU A 27 0.28 2.83 16.19
N PRO A 28 0.43 3.54 17.32
CA PRO A 28 -0.22 3.16 18.57
C PRO A 28 -1.74 3.38 18.49
N LEU A 29 -2.51 2.33 18.79
CA LEU A 29 -3.97 2.42 18.91
C LEU A 29 -4.41 2.40 20.37
N CYS A 30 -3.83 1.51 21.19
CA CYS A 30 -4.04 1.48 22.64
C CYS A 30 -2.79 0.92 23.35
N ILE A 31 -1.90 1.82 23.74
CA ILE A 31 -0.62 1.51 24.38
C ILE A 31 -0.77 0.66 25.66
N PRO A 32 -1.72 0.93 26.58
CA PRO A 32 -1.84 0.17 27.84
C PRO A 32 -2.06 -1.34 27.66
N VAL A 33 -2.63 -1.77 26.54
CA VAL A 33 -2.86 -3.18 26.22
C VAL A 33 -1.95 -3.70 25.10
N GLY A 34 -0.93 -2.91 24.71
CA GLY A 34 0.01 -3.28 23.66
C GLY A 34 -0.62 -3.36 22.25
N LEU A 35 -1.69 -2.62 21.99
CA LEU A 35 -2.39 -2.64 20.71
C LEU A 35 -1.84 -1.57 19.76
N TYR A 36 -1.35 -2.04 18.61
CA TYR A 36 -0.83 -1.22 17.53
C TYR A 36 -1.49 -1.61 16.21
N VAL A 37 -1.55 -0.67 15.27
CA VAL A 37 -2.04 -0.89 13.92
C VAL A 37 -0.91 -0.70 12.91
N LYS A 38 -0.89 -1.54 11.88
CA LYS A 38 0.00 -1.34 10.73
C LYS A 38 -0.72 -0.44 9.73
N PRO A 39 -0.20 0.76 9.42
CA PRO A 39 -0.74 1.58 8.35
C PRO A 39 -0.72 0.82 7.03
N SER A 40 -1.72 1.07 6.19
CA SER A 40 -1.67 0.65 4.79
C SER A 40 -2.22 1.75 3.89
N ALA A 41 -1.69 1.82 2.68
CA ALA A 41 -2.04 2.83 1.70
C ALA A 41 -2.36 2.14 0.37
N ARG A 42 -3.44 2.56 -0.29
CA ARG A 42 -3.89 1.96 -1.55
C ARG A 42 -3.71 2.95 -2.70
N MET A 43 -3.28 2.47 -3.86
CA MET A 43 -3.31 3.20 -5.13
C MET A 43 -4.13 2.45 -6.17
N THR A 44 -4.69 3.19 -7.11
CA THR A 44 -5.24 2.64 -8.35
C THR A 44 -4.23 2.85 -9.47
N VAL A 45 -3.95 1.80 -10.24
CA VAL A 45 -3.13 1.84 -11.46
C VAL A 45 -4.01 1.48 -12.64
N THR A 46 -4.15 2.39 -13.60
CA THR A 46 -4.93 2.16 -14.83
C THR A 46 -3.99 2.10 -16.03
N VAL A 47 -4.08 1.03 -16.80
CA VAL A 47 -3.35 0.84 -18.06
C VAL A 47 -4.34 0.95 -19.20
N CYS A 48 -4.15 1.92 -20.09
CA CYS A 48 -4.95 2.04 -21.31
C CYS A 48 -4.44 1.04 -22.35
N LEU A 49 -5.37 0.27 -22.93
CA LEU A 49 -5.08 -0.72 -23.96
C LEU A 49 -5.35 -0.11 -25.34
N PRO A 50 -4.48 -0.35 -26.34
CA PRO A 50 -4.70 0.06 -27.71
C PRO A 50 -5.79 -0.79 -28.35
N PRO A 51 -6.44 -0.30 -29.42
CA PRO A 51 -7.35 -1.11 -30.20
C PRO A 51 -6.62 -2.33 -30.77
N LEU A 52 -7.22 -3.50 -30.58
CA LEU A 52 -6.69 -4.77 -31.09
C LEU A 52 -6.78 -4.76 -32.61
N LYS A 53 -5.63 -4.84 -33.30
CA LYS A 53 -5.57 -4.76 -34.77
C LYS A 53 -5.66 -6.13 -35.43
N GLN A 54 -5.33 -7.20 -34.70
CA GLN A 54 -5.28 -8.56 -35.22
C GLN A 54 -6.18 -9.50 -34.41
N PRO A 55 -6.91 -10.43 -35.05
CA PRO A 55 -7.68 -11.45 -34.35
C PRO A 55 -6.75 -12.36 -33.53
N GLY A 56 -7.11 -12.62 -32.28
CA GLY A 56 -6.29 -13.41 -31.34
C GLY A 56 -5.22 -12.61 -30.59
N GLN A 57 -5.00 -11.34 -30.94
CA GLN A 57 -4.13 -10.45 -30.17
C GLN A 57 -4.77 -10.16 -28.81
N SER A 58 -4.02 -10.39 -27.73
CA SER A 58 -4.50 -10.14 -26.36
C SER A 58 -3.35 -9.70 -25.46
N ILE A 59 -3.69 -9.07 -24.34
CA ILE A 59 -2.73 -8.65 -23.31
C ILE A 59 -3.12 -9.36 -22.02
N SER A 60 -2.17 -10.05 -21.40
CA SER A 60 -2.40 -10.73 -20.12
C SER A 60 -2.36 -9.73 -18.96
N ASN A 61 -3.37 -9.79 -18.09
CA ASN A 61 -3.40 -9.00 -16.85
C ASN A 61 -2.20 -9.30 -15.95
N TRP A 62 -1.72 -10.55 -15.95
CA TRP A 62 -0.55 -10.95 -15.18
C TRP A 62 0.74 -10.32 -15.74
N ASP A 63 0.91 -10.27 -17.06
CA ASP A 63 2.09 -9.64 -17.69
C ASP A 63 2.13 -8.13 -17.38
N LEU A 64 0.98 -7.46 -17.41
CA LEU A 64 0.87 -6.07 -16.98
C LEU A 64 1.25 -5.88 -15.51
N MET A 65 0.73 -6.75 -14.63
CA MET A 65 1.03 -6.73 -13.20
C MET A 65 2.53 -6.92 -12.92
N GLU A 66 3.19 -7.86 -13.59
CA GLU A 66 4.64 -8.08 -13.43
C GLU A 66 5.47 -6.90 -13.96
N LYS A 67 5.06 -6.29 -15.09
CA LYS A 67 5.73 -5.08 -15.58
C LYS A 67 5.54 -3.90 -14.64
N ILE A 68 4.39 -3.75 -13.99
CA ILE A 68 4.14 -2.73 -12.96
C ILE A 68 5.07 -2.98 -11.75
N LYS A 69 5.12 -4.21 -11.23
CA LYS A 69 6.03 -4.58 -10.13
C LYS A 69 7.50 -4.28 -10.47
N LYS A 70 7.91 -4.62 -11.69
CA LYS A 70 9.26 -4.34 -12.18
C LYS A 70 9.54 -2.84 -12.29
N ALA A 71 8.55 -2.03 -12.71
CA ALA A 71 8.70 -0.58 -12.84
C ALA A 71 8.85 0.14 -11.49
N VAL A 72 8.37 -0.45 -10.39
CA VAL A 72 8.47 0.13 -9.05
C VAL A 72 9.62 -0.42 -8.23
N SER A 73 10.31 -1.47 -8.70
CA SER A 73 11.50 -2.04 -8.07
C SER A 73 12.56 -0.95 -7.81
N PRO A 74 13.22 -0.92 -6.63
CA PRO A 74 13.24 -1.95 -5.57
C PRO A 74 12.08 -1.87 -4.56
N ILE A 75 11.07 -1.02 -4.78
CA ILE A 75 9.93 -0.91 -3.87
C ILE A 75 9.02 -2.13 -4.04
N GLU A 76 8.75 -2.83 -2.94
CA GLU A 76 7.83 -3.95 -2.90
C GLU A 76 6.40 -3.49 -2.59
N LEU A 77 5.45 -3.93 -3.40
CA LEU A 77 4.02 -3.75 -3.15
C LEU A 77 3.57 -4.81 -2.14
N SER A 78 2.78 -4.42 -1.13
CA SER A 78 2.22 -5.36 -0.16
C SER A 78 1.22 -6.32 -0.83
N SER A 79 0.43 -5.79 -1.76
CA SER A 79 -0.45 -6.58 -2.63
C SER A 79 -0.73 -5.82 -3.92
N ILE A 80 -1.12 -6.53 -4.99
CA ILE A 80 -1.68 -5.93 -6.19
C ILE A 80 -2.70 -6.89 -6.81
N ARG A 81 -3.88 -6.38 -7.15
CA ARG A 81 -5.00 -7.15 -7.68
C ARG A 81 -5.66 -6.45 -8.86
N VAL A 82 -6.27 -7.24 -9.75
CA VAL A 82 -7.10 -6.71 -10.84
C VAL A 82 -8.45 -6.29 -10.27
N MET A 83 -8.84 -5.03 -10.49
CA MET A 83 -10.16 -4.50 -10.13
C MET A 83 -11.13 -4.56 -11.30
N THR A 84 -10.65 -4.25 -12.51
CA THR A 84 -11.48 -4.24 -13.72
C THR A 84 -10.61 -4.54 -14.94
N SER A 85 -11.12 -5.34 -15.86
CA SER A 85 -10.45 -5.68 -17.12
C SER A 85 -11.46 -5.55 -18.24
N THR A 86 -11.18 -4.68 -19.20
CA THR A 86 -12.01 -4.42 -20.38
C THR A 86 -11.14 -4.44 -21.63
N ILE A 87 -11.74 -4.25 -22.80
CA ILE A 87 -11.01 -4.14 -24.07
C ILE A 87 -10.19 -2.83 -24.14
N GLU A 88 -10.62 -1.78 -23.42
CA GLU A 88 -10.02 -0.44 -23.49
C GLU A 88 -9.02 -0.18 -22.36
N LEU A 89 -9.18 -0.82 -21.20
CA LEU A 89 -8.32 -0.61 -20.05
C LEU A 89 -8.30 -1.80 -19.09
N VAL A 90 -7.21 -1.87 -18.33
CA VAL A 90 -7.10 -2.69 -17.12
C VAL A 90 -6.83 -1.79 -15.93
N ARG A 91 -7.59 -1.96 -14.86
CA ARG A 91 -7.42 -1.26 -13.60
C ARG A 91 -6.98 -2.23 -12.53
N PHE A 92 -5.88 -1.89 -11.87
CA PHE A 92 -5.34 -2.58 -10.72
C PHE A 92 -5.52 -1.73 -9.47
N GLU A 93 -5.57 -2.40 -8.34
CA GLU A 93 -5.37 -1.80 -7.04
C GLU A 93 -4.13 -2.40 -6.41
N ALA A 94 -3.24 -1.54 -5.93
CA ALA A 94 -2.02 -1.94 -5.24
C ALA A 94 -2.00 -1.36 -3.82
N GLU A 95 -1.56 -2.16 -2.88
CA GLU A 95 -1.36 -1.78 -1.48
C GLU A 95 0.12 -1.58 -1.19
N LEU A 96 0.43 -0.56 -0.41
CA LEU A 96 1.79 -0.19 -0.01
C LEU A 96 1.85 -0.01 1.51
N PRO A 97 3.05 -0.17 2.12
CA PRO A 97 3.21 -0.14 3.57
C PRO A 97 2.83 1.19 4.21
N ASN A 98 2.97 2.33 3.51
CA ASN A 98 2.62 3.63 4.05
C ASN A 98 2.42 4.68 2.95
N ARG A 99 1.83 5.83 3.34
CA ARG A 99 1.54 6.95 2.42
C ARG A 99 2.79 7.64 1.86
N LYS A 100 3.93 7.59 2.55
CA LYS A 100 5.19 8.19 2.04
C LYS A 100 5.71 7.39 0.84
N ILE A 101 5.69 6.05 0.92
CA ILE A 101 6.06 5.17 -0.19
C ILE A 101 5.03 5.28 -1.31
N LEU A 102 3.73 5.26 -0.98
CA LEU A 102 2.63 5.48 -1.94
C LEU A 102 2.90 6.71 -2.84
N ALA A 103 3.18 7.87 -2.25
CA ALA A 103 3.42 9.11 -2.99
C ALA A 103 4.63 9.01 -3.93
N LYS A 104 5.72 8.35 -3.50
CA LYS A 104 6.89 8.09 -4.36
C LYS A 104 6.53 7.20 -5.55
N VAL A 105 5.79 6.12 -5.30
CA VAL A 105 5.41 5.16 -6.35
C VAL A 105 4.42 5.78 -7.34
N ILE A 106 3.42 6.54 -6.88
CA ILE A 106 2.51 7.27 -7.77
C ILE A 106 3.30 8.21 -8.68
N LYS A 107 4.25 8.97 -8.13
CA LYS A 107 5.09 9.89 -8.93
C LYS A 107 5.94 9.16 -9.97
N ALA A 108 6.37 7.93 -9.69
CA ALA A 108 7.15 7.13 -10.62
C ALA A 108 6.29 6.45 -11.71
N LEU A 109 5.08 5.99 -11.36
CA LEU A 109 4.20 5.26 -12.25
C LEU A 109 3.27 6.15 -13.09
N ASP A 110 2.87 7.32 -12.59
CA ASP A 110 1.92 8.15 -13.31
C ASP A 110 2.57 8.75 -14.56
N GLY A 111 2.00 8.44 -15.73
CA GLY A 111 2.59 8.80 -17.02
C GLY A 111 3.68 7.82 -17.50
N TYR A 112 4.00 6.77 -16.73
CA TYR A 112 4.92 5.73 -17.15
C TYR A 112 4.38 4.96 -18.37
N THR A 113 5.27 4.41 -19.17
CA THR A 113 4.91 3.68 -20.39
C THR A 113 5.40 2.23 -20.35
N LEU A 114 4.50 1.27 -20.56
CA LEU A 114 4.79 -0.16 -20.56
C LEU A 114 4.92 -0.66 -22.00
N LYS A 115 6.04 -1.32 -22.33
CA LYS A 115 6.16 -2.08 -23.58
C LYS A 115 5.67 -3.50 -23.37
N VAL A 116 4.69 -3.93 -24.18
CA VAL A 116 4.12 -5.27 -24.16
C VAL A 116 4.45 -5.96 -25.48
N MET A 117 4.77 -7.25 -25.42
CA MET A 117 5.07 -8.03 -26.62
C MET A 117 3.85 -8.09 -27.53
N GLY A 118 4.07 -7.98 -28.85
CA GLY A 118 2.99 -7.97 -29.83
C GLY A 118 2.30 -6.62 -30.01
N PHE A 119 2.71 -5.57 -29.31
CA PHE A 119 2.19 -4.20 -29.48
C PHE A 119 3.34 -3.22 -29.78
N PHE A 120 3.20 -2.46 -30.87
CA PHE A 120 4.19 -1.46 -31.26
C PHE A 120 4.12 -0.20 -30.39
N GLU A 121 2.90 0.24 -30.09
CA GLU A 121 2.66 1.41 -29.27
C GLU A 121 2.78 1.04 -27.78
N PRO A 122 3.57 1.78 -26.99
CA PRO A 122 3.68 1.54 -25.57
C PRO A 122 2.38 1.94 -24.85
N LEU A 123 2.01 1.17 -23.84
CA LEU A 123 0.80 1.39 -23.05
C LEU A 123 1.03 2.49 -22.03
N LYS A 124 0.12 3.46 -21.96
CA LYS A 124 0.18 4.54 -20.98
C LYS A 124 -0.38 4.08 -19.64
N VAL A 125 0.37 4.35 -18.57
CA VAL A 125 -0.03 4.09 -17.19
C VAL A 125 -0.51 5.39 -16.55
N ARG A 126 -1.60 5.30 -15.80
CA ARG A 126 -2.08 6.33 -14.89
C ARG A 126 -2.08 5.75 -13.48
N ALA A 127 -1.49 6.46 -12.53
CA ALA A 127 -1.46 6.04 -11.13
C ALA A 127 -2.01 7.16 -10.26
N ALA A 128 -2.86 6.81 -9.30
CA ALA A 128 -3.44 7.76 -8.35
C ALA A 128 -3.67 7.09 -7.00
N GLU A 129 -3.69 7.87 -5.93
CA GLU A 129 -4.11 7.38 -4.62
C GLU A 129 -5.55 6.86 -4.73
N ALA A 130 -5.79 5.67 -4.19
CA ALA A 130 -7.13 5.09 -4.18
C ALA A 130 -7.99 5.91 -3.22
N LYS A 131 -9.22 6.20 -3.62
CA LYS A 131 -10.18 6.78 -2.69
C LYS A 131 -10.43 5.78 -1.57
N SER A 132 -10.49 6.28 -0.35
CA SER A 132 -10.96 5.46 0.76
C SER A 132 -12.45 5.18 0.53
N ASP A 133 -12.83 3.91 0.61
CA ASP A 133 -14.25 3.50 0.63
C ASP A 133 -14.94 3.87 1.97
N PHE A 134 -14.27 4.68 2.80
CA PHE A 134 -14.79 5.09 4.09
C PHE A 134 -15.94 6.08 3.91
N PRO A 135 -17.09 5.87 4.59
CA PRO A 135 -18.25 6.75 4.44
C PRO A 135 -17.90 8.17 4.87
N THR A 136 -18.39 9.13 4.10
CA THR A 136 -18.30 10.55 4.45
C THR A 136 -19.25 10.88 5.60
N ARG A 137 -19.08 12.06 6.20
CA ARG A 137 -20.03 12.56 7.19
C ARG A 137 -21.48 12.57 6.67
N HIS A 138 -21.65 12.93 5.40
CA HIS A 138 -22.97 12.95 4.76
C HIS A 138 -23.58 11.54 4.67
N ASP A 139 -22.78 10.55 4.27
CA ASP A 139 -23.21 9.15 4.18
C ASP A 139 -23.65 8.63 5.56
N TRP A 140 -22.93 9.01 6.63
CA TRP A 140 -23.31 8.70 8.00
C TRP A 140 -24.60 9.40 8.43
N ASP A 141 -24.73 10.71 8.18
CA ASP A 141 -25.94 11.46 8.55
C ASP A 141 -27.18 10.93 7.79
N GLU A 142 -27.04 10.49 6.54
CA GLU A 142 -28.10 9.80 5.79
C GLU A 142 -28.45 8.44 6.41
N PHE A 143 -27.45 7.63 6.75
CA PHE A 143 -27.65 6.33 7.39
C PHE A 143 -28.47 6.45 8.69
N PHE A 144 -28.08 7.34 9.62
CA PHE A 144 -28.80 7.50 10.90
C PHE A 144 -30.18 8.14 10.76
N ARG A 145 -30.41 8.98 9.74
CA ARG A 145 -31.76 9.50 9.46
C ARG A 145 -32.73 8.42 9.01
N ASN A 146 -32.24 7.42 8.29
CA ASN A 146 -33.06 6.38 7.68
C ASN A 146 -33.11 5.08 8.49
N SER A 147 -32.40 5.01 9.63
CA SER A 147 -32.32 3.81 10.47
C SER A 147 -33.11 4.01 11.75
N ASP A 148 -34.34 3.48 11.81
CA ASP A 148 -35.24 3.62 12.97
C ASP A 148 -34.74 2.90 14.24
N ASN A 149 -33.74 2.04 14.11
CA ASN A 149 -33.21 1.16 15.16
C ASN A 149 -31.75 1.44 15.54
N MET A 150 -31.17 2.56 15.09
CA MET A 150 -29.79 2.96 15.39
C MET A 150 -29.77 4.41 15.87
N ASN A 151 -29.07 4.68 16.96
CA ASN A 151 -28.94 5.98 17.59
C ASN A 151 -27.46 6.33 17.76
N GLU A 152 -26.98 7.31 16.99
CA GLU A 152 -25.60 7.84 17.06
C GLU A 152 -25.16 8.21 18.50
N ARG A 153 -26.10 8.52 19.41
CA ARG A 153 -25.76 8.93 20.77
C ARG A 153 -25.43 7.74 21.69
N GLU A 154 -25.85 6.53 21.32
CA GLU A 154 -25.59 5.32 22.08
C GLU A 154 -24.14 4.82 21.92
N PRO A 155 -23.49 4.35 22.99
CA PRO A 155 -22.17 3.74 22.89
C PRO A 155 -22.19 2.51 21.97
N GLY A 156 -21.29 2.45 21.00
CA GLY A 156 -21.24 1.33 20.03
C GLY A 156 -21.92 1.62 18.70
N GLU A 157 -22.76 2.65 18.63
CA GLU A 157 -23.55 2.99 17.43
C GLU A 157 -23.06 4.28 16.75
N ARG A 158 -21.91 4.82 17.16
CA ARG A 158 -21.32 6.02 16.54
C ARG A 158 -20.53 5.69 15.27
N PRO A 159 -20.47 6.62 14.29
CA PRO A 159 -19.64 6.51 13.10
C PRO A 159 -18.15 6.22 13.36
N ASP A 160 -17.64 6.69 14.50
CA ASP A 160 -16.23 6.57 14.89
C ASP A 160 -15.94 5.34 15.76
N THR A 161 -16.94 4.48 16.02
CA THR A 161 -16.77 3.29 16.87
C THR A 161 -16.45 2.05 16.03
N ILE A 162 -15.30 1.43 16.31
CA ILE A 162 -14.92 0.13 15.76
C ILE A 162 -15.19 -0.94 16.83
N TYR A 163 -16.17 -1.80 16.59
CA TYR A 163 -16.44 -2.95 17.45
C TYR A 163 -15.63 -4.18 17.00
N LEU A 164 -14.66 -4.59 17.81
CA LEU A 164 -13.86 -5.79 17.60
C LEU A 164 -14.37 -6.90 18.52
N ALA A 165 -14.80 -8.03 17.95
CA ALA A 165 -15.27 -9.19 18.71
C ALA A 165 -14.63 -10.50 18.22
N LYS A 166 -14.70 -11.52 19.07
CA LYS A 166 -14.12 -12.86 18.81
C LYS A 166 -12.61 -12.84 18.55
N MET A 167 -11.93 -11.81 19.06
CA MET A 167 -10.47 -11.73 19.00
C MET A 167 -9.87 -12.76 19.98
N PRO A 168 -8.75 -13.42 19.63
CA PRO A 168 -8.10 -14.36 20.53
C PRO A 168 -7.74 -13.69 21.86
N SER A 169 -8.29 -14.18 22.97
CA SER A 169 -8.11 -13.57 24.30
C SER A 169 -6.65 -13.58 24.78
N ASN A 170 -5.83 -14.49 24.24
CA ASN A 170 -4.40 -14.53 24.50
C ASN A 170 -3.63 -13.32 23.96
N TRP A 171 -4.15 -12.58 22.98
CA TRP A 171 -3.51 -11.36 22.46
C TRP A 171 -3.43 -10.23 23.50
N PHE A 172 -4.35 -10.24 24.47
CA PHE A 172 -4.48 -9.19 25.49
C PHE A 172 -4.02 -9.65 26.88
N LYS A 173 -3.37 -10.81 26.97
CA LYS A 173 -2.77 -11.24 28.24
C LYS A 173 -1.60 -10.32 28.56
N VAL A 174 -1.71 -9.60 29.67
CA VAL A 174 -0.58 -8.84 30.23
C VAL A 174 0.54 -9.83 30.50
N THR A 175 1.60 -9.78 29.70
CA THR A 175 2.81 -10.54 29.98
C THR A 175 3.59 -9.72 31.00
N PHE A 176 3.47 -10.05 32.28
CA PHE A 176 4.35 -9.50 33.30
C PHE A 176 5.77 -9.97 32.98
N PHE A 177 6.55 -9.14 32.29
CA PHE A 177 7.99 -9.26 32.36
C PHE A 177 8.39 -8.81 33.76
N ASN A 178 8.66 -9.77 34.65
CA ASN A 178 9.36 -9.47 35.89
C ASN A 178 10.74 -8.92 35.51
N LEU A 179 10.97 -7.65 35.85
CA LEU A 179 12.30 -7.04 35.89
C LEU A 179 13.18 -7.73 36.94
#